data_AF-A0A2D9I990-F1
#
_entry.id   AF-A0A2D9I990-F1
#
_cell.length_a   1.000
_cell.length_b   1.000
_cell.length_c   1.000
_cell.angle_alpha   90.00
_cell.angle_beta   90.00
_cell.angle_gamma   90.00
#
_symmetry.space_group_name_H-M   'P 1'
#
loop_
_entity.id
_entity.type
_entity.pdbx_description
1 polymer ?
#
loop_
_entity_poly.entity_id
_entity_poly.type
_entity_poly.pdbx_seq_one_letter_code
_entity_poly.pdbx_strand_id
1 'polypeptide(L)' 'MRVKEGDDLSFNVSASGHPFYLKTKEGTGTADQIDGVGNNGAEEGTVTWSVPIGSAGTYYYQCSLHGDMVGQIIVEP' A
#
# COMPACT_ATOMS: atom_id res chain seq x y z
N MET A 1 -5.74 8.01 -2.95
CA MET A 1 -7.06 7.49 -3.36
C MET A 1 -8.00 7.38 -2.17
N ARG A 2 -9.32 7.31 -2.39
CA ARG A 2 -10.33 7.06 -1.37
C ARG A 2 -11.05 5.75 -1.69
N VAL A 3 -11.21 4.89 -0.69
CA VAL A 3 -11.79 3.54 -0.79
C VAL A 3 -12.63 3.28 0.45
N LYS A 4 -13.40 2.20 0.46
CA LYS A 4 -14.22 1.81 1.62
C LYS A 4 -13.67 0.59 2.33
N GLU A 5 -14.05 0.46 3.59
CA GLU A 5 -13.93 -0.80 4.32
C GLU A 5 -14.62 -1.94 3.55
N GLY A 6 -13.96 -3.09 3.47
CA GLY A 6 -14.45 -4.25 2.72
C GLY A 6 -14.11 -4.25 1.23
N ASP A 7 -13.51 -3.16 0.69
CA ASP A 7 -13.03 -3.16 -0.69
C ASP A 7 -11.82 -4.10 -0.87
N ASP A 8 -11.75 -4.75 -2.03
CA ASP A 8 -10.56 -5.46 -2.48
C ASP A 8 -9.76 -4.59 -3.44
N LEU A 9 -8.53 -4.26 -3.03
CA LEU A 9 -7.62 -3.44 -3.81
C LEU A 9 -6.61 -4.31 -4.55
N SER A 10 -6.37 -3.97 -5.82
CA SER A 10 -5.35 -4.58 -6.66
C SER A 10 -4.55 -3.49 -7.35
N PHE A 11 -3.25 -3.45 -7.10
CA PHE A 11 -2.32 -2.52 -7.72
C PHE A 11 -1.50 -3.28 -8.75
N ASN A 12 -1.63 -2.90 -10.02
CA ASN A 12 -0.70 -3.38 -11.03
C ASN A 12 0.58 -2.56 -10.95
N VAL A 13 1.66 -3.21 -10.53
CA VAL A 13 2.99 -2.62 -10.38
C VAL A 13 3.82 -3.02 -11.59
N SER A 14 4.38 -2.02 -12.25
CA SER A 14 5.43 -2.18 -13.27
C SER A 14 6.45 -1.06 -13.09
N ALA A 15 7.31 -1.26 -12.11
CA ALA A 15 8.22 -0.26 -11.56
C ALA A 15 9.53 -0.91 -11.09
N SER A 16 10.21 -1.65 -11.98
CA SER A 16 11.55 -2.19 -11.76
C SER A 16 12.50 -1.19 -11.09
N GLY A 17 13.13 -1.58 -9.97
CA GLY A 17 14.00 -0.73 -9.15
C GLY A 17 13.26 0.16 -8.14
N HIS A 18 11.93 0.09 -8.06
CA HIS A 18 11.10 0.89 -7.15
C HIS A 18 10.11 0.00 -6.38
N PRO A 19 10.56 -0.70 -5.31
CA PRO A 19 9.72 -1.65 -4.56
C PRO A 19 8.48 -0.98 -3.96
N PHE A 20 7.28 -1.44 -4.34
CA PHE A 20 6.00 -0.84 -3.97
C PHE A 20 5.43 -1.46 -2.69
N TYR A 21 5.40 -0.70 -1.59
CA TYR A 21 4.84 -1.16 -0.31
C TYR A 21 3.56 -0.46 0.07
N LEU A 22 2.59 -1.20 0.59
CA LEU A 22 1.48 -0.65 1.35
C LEU A 22 1.84 -0.60 2.83
N LYS A 23 1.61 0.57 3.46
CA LYS A 23 2.10 0.93 4.79
C LYS A 23 1.05 1.64 5.64
N THR A 24 1.14 1.47 6.96
CA THR A 24 0.34 2.19 7.97
C THR A 24 0.90 3.58 8.27
N LYS A 25 2.18 3.80 7.98
CA LYS A 25 2.87 5.09 8.13
C LYS A 25 3.80 5.35 6.95
N GLU A 26 3.94 6.60 6.55
CA GLU A 26 4.93 7.00 5.56
C GLU A 26 6.37 6.85 6.08
N GLY A 27 7.27 6.47 5.18
CA GLY A 27 8.70 6.31 5.40
C GLY A 27 9.31 5.36 4.38
N THR A 28 10.60 5.55 4.08
CA THR A 28 11.39 4.57 3.31
C THR A 28 11.65 3.30 4.12
N GLY A 29 12.25 2.29 3.49
CA GLY A 29 12.48 0.97 4.08
C GLY A 29 11.19 0.15 4.25
N THR A 30 11.32 -0.96 4.98
CA THR A 30 10.31 -2.02 5.08
C THR A 30 9.55 -2.04 6.41
N ALA A 31 9.75 -1.04 7.27
CA ALA A 31 8.95 -0.87 8.48
C ALA A 31 7.49 -0.49 8.14
N ASP A 32 6.59 -0.57 9.13
CA ASP A 32 5.22 -0.06 9.06
C ASP A 32 4.37 -0.65 7.91
N GLN A 33 4.66 -1.87 7.45
CA GLN A 33 3.83 -2.54 6.44
C GLN A 33 2.44 -2.85 6.98
N ILE A 34 1.44 -2.82 6.09
CA ILE A 34 0.11 -3.34 6.39
C ILE A 34 0.17 -4.87 6.41
N ASP A 35 -0.35 -5.48 7.46
CA ASP A 35 -0.48 -6.94 7.56
C ASP A 35 -1.50 -7.48 6.55
N GLY A 36 -1.22 -8.67 5.99
CA GLY A 36 -2.13 -9.35 5.08
C GLY A 36 -2.12 -8.84 3.63
N VAL A 37 -1.20 -7.92 3.28
CA VAL A 37 -1.01 -7.48 1.89
C VAL A 37 -0.31 -8.57 1.10
N GLY A 38 -0.93 -9.00 0.00
CA GLY A 38 -0.35 -9.95 -0.94
C GLY A 38 0.72 -9.31 -1.81
N ASN A 39 1.86 -9.98 -1.96
CA ASN A 39 2.98 -9.57 -2.82
C ASN A 39 3.55 -8.17 -2.46
N ASN A 40 3.49 -7.76 -1.19
CA ASN A 40 3.92 -6.44 -0.75
C ASN A 40 5.43 -6.23 -1.02
N GLY A 41 5.79 -5.09 -1.60
CA GLY A 41 7.15 -4.79 -2.02
C GLY A 41 7.48 -5.20 -3.46
N ALA A 42 6.51 -5.71 -4.22
CA ALA A 42 6.74 -6.05 -5.62
C ALA A 42 7.23 -4.84 -6.42
N GLU A 43 8.15 -5.11 -7.34
CA GLU A 43 8.59 -4.17 -8.37
C GLU A 43 7.88 -4.42 -9.71
N GLU A 44 7.39 -5.65 -9.92
CA GLU A 44 6.58 -6.06 -11.06
C GLU A 44 5.50 -7.05 -10.59
N GLY A 45 4.29 -6.95 -11.15
CA GLY A 45 3.16 -7.84 -10.83
C GLY A 45 2.04 -7.15 -10.06
N THR A 46 1.17 -7.92 -9.42
CA THR A 46 0.01 -7.36 -8.70
C THR A 46 0.23 -7.42 -7.19
N VAL A 47 0.02 -6.29 -6.51
CA VAL A 47 -0.07 -6.19 -5.05
C VAL A 47 -1.54 -6.13 -4.66
N THR A 48 -1.98 -6.94 -3.69
CA THR A 48 -3.39 -7.02 -3.31
C THR A 48 -3.60 -6.74 -1.83
N TRP A 49 -4.71 -6.09 -1.50
CA TRP A 49 -5.11 -5.83 -0.13
C TRP A 49 -6.63 -5.82 0.01
N SER A 50 -7.17 -6.74 0.80
CA SER A 50 -8.56 -6.70 1.25
C SER A 50 -8.66 -5.77 2.46
N VAL A 51 -9.36 -4.65 2.30
CA VAL A 51 -9.49 -3.62 3.34
C VAL A 51 -10.39 -4.14 4.46
N PRO A 52 -9.90 -4.31 5.71
CA PRO A 52 -10.71 -4.87 6.79
C PRO A 52 -11.89 -3.96 7.18
N ILE A 53 -12.99 -4.55 7.66
CA ILE A 53 -14.05 -3.81 8.34
C ILE A 53 -13.51 -3.25 9.67
N GLY A 54 -13.83 -2.00 10.00
CA GLY A 54 -13.32 -1.27 11.16
C GLY A 54 -11.89 -0.73 11.00
N SER A 55 -11.41 -0.59 9.76
CA SER A 55 -10.05 -0.09 9.44
C SER A 55 -10.04 1.32 8.84
N ALA A 56 -11.13 2.08 8.93
CA ALA A 56 -11.16 3.47 8.50
C ALA A 56 -9.96 4.28 9.04
N GLY A 57 -9.25 4.96 8.15
CA GLY A 57 -7.96 5.53 8.45
C GLY A 57 -7.19 5.98 7.23
N THR A 58 -5.98 6.51 7.45
CA THR A 58 -5.05 6.89 6.38
C THR A 58 -3.90 5.91 6.35
N TYR A 59 -3.69 5.31 5.19
CA TYR A 59 -2.61 4.41 4.85
C TYR A 59 -1.82 4.99 3.68
N TYR A 60 -0.74 4.32 3.29
CA TYR A 60 0.18 4.80 2.29
C TYR A 60 0.55 3.70 1.32
N TYR A 61 0.76 4.04 0.06
CA TYR A 61 1.64 3.28 -0.81
C TYR A 61 2.95 4.05 -0.95
N GLN A 62 4.09 3.37 -0.86
CA GLN A 62 5.39 4.02 -0.86
C GLN A 62 6.50 3.14 -1.41
N CYS A 63 7.41 3.76 -2.17
CA CYS A 63 8.66 3.12 -2.53
C CYS A 63 9.56 2.97 -1.30
N SER A 64 10.14 1.79 -1.08
CA SER A 64 11.09 1.60 0.03
C SER A 64 12.41 2.35 -0.15
N LEU A 65 12.75 2.78 -1.37
CA LEU A 65 14.02 3.42 -1.69
C LEU A 65 13.91 4.95 -1.85
N HIS A 66 12.79 5.43 -2.39
CA HIS A 66 12.61 6.82 -2.79
C HIS A 66 11.49 7.46 -1.96
N GLY A 67 11.85 8.38 -1.06
CA GLY A 67 10.91 8.95 -0.09
C GLY A 67 9.82 9.84 -0.71
N ASP A 68 10.08 10.41 -1.88
CA ASP A 68 9.16 11.22 -2.68
C ASP A 68 8.13 10.38 -3.44
N MET A 69 8.39 9.08 -3.64
CA MET A 69 7.45 8.15 -4.26
C MET A 69 6.46 7.61 -3.23
N VAL A 70 5.57 8.48 -2.77
CA VAL A 70 4.55 8.18 -1.77
C VAL A 70 3.19 8.70 -2.21
N GLY A 71 2.13 7.99 -1.82
CA GLY A 71 0.77 8.52 -1.89
C GLY A 71 -0.15 7.89 -0.86
N GLN A 72 -1.23 8.60 -0.57
CA GLN A 72 -2.17 8.22 0.48
C GLN A 72 -3.29 7.32 -0.04
N ILE A 73 -3.72 6.41 0.82
CA ILE A 73 -4.94 5.62 0.71
C ILE A 73 -5.81 6.01 1.90
N ILE A 74 -6.94 6.65 1.64
CA ILE A 74 -7.89 7.04 2.66
C ILE A 74 -8.99 5.99 2.65
N VAL A 75 -9.07 5.22 3.73
CA VAL A 75 -10.14 4.24 3.95
C VAL A 75 -11.25 4.92 4.71
N GLU A 76 -12.44 4.91 4.12
CA GLU A 76 -13.68 5.40 4.72
C GLU A 76 -14.54 4.20 5.15
N PRO A 77 -15.48 4.37 6.10
CA PRO A 77 -16.46 3.34 6.43
C PRO A 77 -17.34 2.92 5.25
#